data_AF-A0A960ASN0-F1
#
_entry.id   AF-A0A960ASN0-F1
#
_cell.length_a   1.000
_cell.length_b   1.000
_cell.length_c   1.000
_cell.angle_alpha   90.00
_cell.angle_beta   90.00
_cell.angle_gamma   90.00
#
_symmetry.space_group_name_H-M   'P 1'
#
loop_
_entity.id
_entity.type
_entity.pdbx_description
1 polymer ?
#
loop_
_entity_poly.entity_id
_entity_poly.type
_entity_poly.pdbx_seq_one_letter_code
_entity_poly.pdbx_strand_id
1 'polypeptide(L)'
;MSDFDDFIDGFYPYRKETVNYRRIPDEPRDRTEILSEIASMATREDATGDEGKVSGSLYSGDHEHYAYLGEVFSQFSHANVLQRDMYPSATKFEAEIIAMVLDLLNGDANACGVVTSGGSESLITALYTYREAARERGVTKPNVVMPITATRITRSWTS
;
A
#
# COMPACT_ATOMS: atom_id res chain seq x y z
N MET A 1 10.08 25.98 -26.70
CA MET A 1 10.51 24.65 -26.26
C MET A 1 10.08 23.65 -27.32
N SER A 2 10.81 22.53 -27.49
CA SER A 2 10.39 21.50 -28.45
C SER A 2 9.24 20.69 -27.84
N ASP A 3 8.29 20.22 -28.65
CA ASP A 3 7.18 19.37 -28.19
C ASP A 3 7.65 18.13 -27.40
N PHE A 4 8.87 17.67 -27.69
CA PHE A 4 9.51 16.57 -26.98
C PHE A 4 9.94 16.95 -25.56
N ASP A 5 10.45 18.17 -25.35
CA ASP A 5 10.86 18.62 -24.01
C ASP A 5 9.67 18.76 -23.08
N ASP A 6 8.56 19.30 -23.60
CA ASP A 6 7.31 19.47 -22.86
C ASP A 6 6.70 18.11 -22.50
N PHE A 7 6.77 17.13 -23.42
CA PHE A 7 6.38 15.75 -23.15
C PHE A 7 7.19 15.12 -22.00
N ILE A 8 8.52 15.25 -22.03
CA ILE A 8 9.38 14.68 -20.99
C ILE A 8 9.21 15.44 -19.66
N ASP A 9 9.01 16.77 -19.69
CA ASP A 9 8.72 17.55 -18.48
C ASP A 9 7.38 17.14 -17.83
N GLY A 10 6.40 16.70 -18.62
CA GLY A 10 5.15 16.15 -18.10
C GLY A 10 5.32 14.86 -17.29
N PHE A 11 6.24 13.98 -17.68
CA PHE A 11 6.53 12.73 -16.93
C PHE A 11 7.53 12.93 -15.80
N TYR A 12 8.44 13.91 -15.92
CA TYR A 12 9.51 14.16 -14.96
C TYR A 12 9.54 15.64 -14.55
N PRO A 13 8.50 16.15 -13.87
CA PRO A 13 8.32 17.58 -13.61
C PRO A 13 9.47 18.20 -12.79
N TYR A 14 10.13 17.41 -11.95
CA TYR A 14 11.22 17.90 -11.09
C TYR A 14 12.61 17.79 -11.72
N ARG A 15 12.75 17.22 -12.93
CA ARG A 15 14.05 16.88 -13.53
C ARG A 15 14.96 18.09 -13.76
N LYS A 16 14.37 19.29 -13.88
CA LYS A 16 15.08 20.58 -14.07
C LYS A 16 15.15 21.41 -12.80
N GLU A 17 14.34 21.09 -11.79
CA GLU A 17 14.20 21.84 -10.54
C GLU A 17 15.10 21.29 -9.42
N THR A 18 15.44 20.00 -9.49
CA THR A 18 16.18 19.29 -8.44
C THR A 18 17.38 18.52 -8.98
N VAL A 19 18.29 18.14 -8.09
CA VAL A 19 19.46 17.34 -8.45
C VAL A 19 19.04 15.89 -8.68
N ASN A 20 19.28 15.39 -9.90
CA ASN A 20 19.02 14.00 -10.23
C ASN A 20 20.23 13.12 -9.86
N TYR A 21 20.10 12.34 -8.79
CA TYR A 21 21.15 11.42 -8.35
C TYR A 21 21.13 10.13 -9.17
N ARG A 22 22.22 9.87 -9.91
CA ARG A 22 22.45 8.59 -10.62
C ARG A 22 23.44 7.66 -9.93
N ARG A 23 24.04 8.15 -8.84
CA ARG A 23 24.94 7.44 -7.94
C ARG A 23 24.76 8.02 -6.54
N ILE A 24 25.22 7.30 -5.52
CA ILE A 24 25.28 7.83 -4.16
C ILE A 24 26.20 9.08 -4.18
N PRO A 25 25.78 10.22 -3.61
CA PRO A 25 26.62 11.41 -3.52
C PRO A 25 27.92 11.12 -2.76
N ASP A 26 29.01 11.73 -3.22
CA ASP A 26 30.31 11.60 -2.54
C ASP A 26 30.31 12.32 -1.17
N GLU A 27 29.52 13.39 -1.04
CA GLU A 27 29.30 14.14 0.20
C GLU A 27 27.84 14.01 0.65
N PRO A 28 27.56 13.91 1.97
CA PRO A 28 26.20 13.84 2.47
C PRO A 28 25.46 15.15 2.22
N ARG A 29 24.18 15.05 1.86
CA ARG A 29 23.29 16.22 1.83
C ARG A 29 22.84 16.60 3.23
N ASP A 30 22.56 17.87 3.43
CA ASP A 30 21.90 18.34 4.63
C ASP A 30 20.47 17.77 4.72
N ARG A 31 20.09 17.28 5.90
CA ARG A 31 18.78 16.66 6.11
C ARG A 31 17.63 17.67 5.95
N THR A 32 17.86 18.92 6.33
CA THR A 32 16.87 20.01 6.20
C THR A 32 16.60 20.33 4.74
N GLU A 33 17.63 20.33 3.91
CA GLU A 33 17.48 20.50 2.46
C GLU A 33 16.67 19.37 1.82
N ILE A 34 16.97 18.11 2.18
CA ILE A 34 16.20 16.95 1.69
C ILE A 34 14.73 17.07 2.12
N LEU A 35 14.47 17.38 3.39
CA LEU A 35 13.11 17.51 3.91
C LEU A 35 12.35 18.64 3.22
N SER A 36 12.99 19.80 3.02
CA SER A 36 12.38 20.94 2.33
C SER A 36 12.05 20.62 0.88
N GLU A 37 12.92 19.89 0.18
CA GLU A 37 12.71 19.48 -1.21
C GLU A 37 11.51 18.52 -1.31
N ILE A 38 11.46 17.49 -0.47
CA ILE A 38 10.34 16.52 -0.43
C ILE A 38 9.02 17.21 -0.04
N ALA A 39 9.04 18.09 0.96
CA ALA A 39 7.85 18.83 1.38
C ALA A 39 7.28 19.72 0.27
N SER A 40 8.16 20.34 -0.53
CA SER A 40 7.73 21.14 -1.68
C SER A 40 7.08 20.30 -2.78
N MET A 41 7.56 19.08 -3.03
CA MET A 41 6.95 18.15 -3.99
C MET A 41 5.58 17.68 -3.47
N ALA A 42 5.52 17.22 -2.22
CA ALA A 42 4.29 16.75 -1.60
C ALA A 42 3.19 17.82 -1.63
N THR A 43 3.51 19.05 -1.21
CA THR A 43 2.55 20.18 -1.25
C THR A 43 1.99 20.44 -2.65
N ARG A 44 2.85 20.34 -3.69
CA ARG A 44 2.45 20.55 -5.09
C ARG A 44 1.54 19.43 -5.59
N GLU A 45 1.84 18.19 -5.23
CA GLU A 45 1.10 17.01 -5.65
C GLU A 45 -0.26 16.90 -4.93
N ASP A 46 -0.28 17.18 -3.62
CA ASP A 46 -1.49 17.14 -2.80
C ASP A 46 -2.52 18.17 -3.24
N ALA A 47 -2.10 19.33 -3.77
CA ALA A 47 -3.00 20.37 -4.25
C ALA A 47 -4.04 19.85 -5.26
N THR A 48 -3.67 18.89 -6.12
CA THR A 48 -4.63 18.28 -7.07
C THR A 48 -5.64 17.38 -6.36
N GLY A 49 -5.19 16.64 -5.34
CA GLY A 49 -6.03 15.80 -4.49
C GLY A 49 -7.02 16.63 -3.66
N ASP A 50 -6.54 17.73 -3.08
CA ASP A 50 -7.30 18.66 -2.24
C ASP A 50 -8.41 19.39 -3.01
N GLU A 51 -8.26 19.55 -4.33
CA GLU A 51 -9.33 20.05 -5.20
C GLU A 51 -10.49 19.07 -5.39
N GLY A 52 -10.37 17.82 -4.89
CA GLY A 52 -11.39 16.79 -5.00
C GLY A 52 -11.61 16.26 -6.43
N LYS A 53 -10.66 16.51 -7.33
CA LYS A 53 -10.73 16.14 -8.75
C LYS A 53 -10.12 14.77 -9.07
N VAL A 54 -9.59 14.08 -8.05
CA VAL A 54 -8.93 12.79 -8.21
C VAL A 54 -9.88 11.67 -7.80
N SER A 55 -10.26 10.83 -8.76
CA SER A 55 -11.15 9.71 -8.53
C SER A 55 -10.42 8.54 -7.85
N GLY A 56 -10.90 8.11 -6.69
CA GLY A 56 -10.53 6.83 -6.06
C GLY A 56 -9.11 6.71 -5.53
N SER A 57 -8.36 7.80 -5.39
CA SER A 57 -6.96 7.78 -4.93
C SER A 57 -6.78 8.19 -3.46
N LEU A 58 -7.57 9.16 -2.98
CA LEU A 58 -7.56 9.62 -1.59
C LEU A 58 -8.92 9.31 -0.96
N TYR A 59 -8.95 8.46 0.07
CA TYR A 59 -10.20 7.97 0.67
C TYR A 59 -10.71 8.81 1.85
N SER A 60 -9.81 9.45 2.60
CA SER A 60 -10.18 10.34 3.70
C SER A 60 -10.21 11.80 3.24
N GLY A 61 -9.06 12.31 2.78
CA GLY A 61 -8.86 13.72 2.41
C GLY A 61 -8.67 14.65 3.61
N ASP A 62 -8.76 14.15 4.84
CA ASP A 62 -8.53 14.90 6.06
C ASP A 62 -7.04 14.90 6.45
N HIS A 63 -6.42 16.09 6.33
CA HIS A 63 -5.01 16.31 6.68
C HIS A 63 -4.73 16.17 8.18
N GLU A 64 -5.68 16.48 9.08
CA GLU A 64 -5.50 16.27 10.52
C GLU A 64 -5.45 14.77 10.82
N HIS A 65 -6.31 13.98 10.15
CA HIS A 65 -6.29 12.53 10.25
C HIS A 65 -4.96 11.95 9.75
N TYR A 66 -4.44 12.42 8.62
CA TYR A 66 -3.14 11.96 8.10
C TYR A 66 -1.98 12.34 9.02
N ALA A 67 -1.99 13.54 9.60
CA ALA A 67 -0.98 13.97 10.57
C ALA A 67 -0.97 13.03 11.80
N TYR A 68 -2.15 12.71 12.34
CA TYR A 68 -2.29 11.75 13.43
C TYR A 68 -1.75 10.35 13.05
N LEU A 69 -2.07 9.84 11.85
CA LEU A 69 -1.53 8.56 11.38
C LEU A 69 0.00 8.60 11.24
N GLY A 70 0.57 9.73 10.82
CA GLY A 70 2.01 9.94 10.77
C GLY A 70 2.66 9.87 12.16
N GLU A 71 2.03 10.47 13.18
CA GLU A 71 2.48 10.36 14.57
C GLU A 71 2.45 8.92 15.06
N VAL A 72 1.36 8.17 14.80
CA VAL A 72 1.25 6.75 15.15
C VAL A 72 2.34 5.92 14.46
N PHE A 73 2.54 6.13 13.14
CA PHE A 73 3.56 5.43 12.37
C PHE A 73 4.97 5.70 12.92
N SER A 74 5.26 6.95 13.30
CA SER A 74 6.60 7.33 13.80
C SER A 74 7.05 6.49 15.00
N GLN A 75 6.10 6.09 15.87
CA GLN A 75 6.37 5.25 17.05
C GLN A 75 6.93 3.87 16.69
N PHE A 76 6.54 3.33 15.52
CA PHE A 76 6.90 1.97 15.08
C PHE A 76 7.65 1.94 13.73
N SER A 77 8.10 3.10 13.22
CA SER A 77 8.78 3.24 11.92
C SER A 77 10.03 2.37 11.74
N HIS A 78 10.65 1.96 12.85
CA HIS A 78 11.83 1.11 12.91
C HIS A 78 11.50 -0.37 13.17
N ALA A 79 10.23 -0.71 13.43
CA ALA A 79 9.82 -2.03 13.88
C ALA A 79 9.74 -3.03 12.71
N ASN A 80 10.32 -4.21 12.93
CA ASN A 80 10.09 -5.38 12.09
C ASN A 80 9.14 -6.34 12.80
N VAL A 81 7.89 -6.37 12.36
CA VAL A 81 6.81 -7.17 12.98
C VAL A 81 6.97 -8.68 12.82
N LEU A 82 7.97 -9.15 12.09
CA LEU A 82 8.34 -10.57 12.10
C LEU A 82 8.87 -11.01 13.47
N GLN A 83 9.53 -10.10 14.19
CA GLN A 83 10.07 -10.32 15.55
C GLN A 83 8.98 -10.04 16.60
N ARG A 84 7.98 -10.92 16.66
CA ARG A 84 6.78 -10.74 17.50
C ARG A 84 7.05 -10.69 19.00
N ASP A 85 8.15 -11.29 19.45
CA ASP A 85 8.64 -11.24 20.82
C ASP A 85 9.15 -9.84 21.20
N MET A 86 9.74 -9.12 20.25
CA MET A 86 10.19 -7.74 20.43
C MET A 86 9.04 -6.72 20.28
N TYR A 87 8.06 -7.00 19.41
CA TYR A 87 6.93 -6.11 19.13
C TYR A 87 5.57 -6.80 19.40
N PRO A 88 5.27 -7.20 20.66
CA PRO A 88 4.02 -7.88 20.98
C PRO A 88 2.78 -6.99 20.75
N SER A 89 2.96 -5.66 20.73
CA SER A 89 1.90 -4.71 20.37
C SER A 89 1.34 -4.96 18.96
N ALA A 90 2.18 -5.37 18.00
CA ALA A 90 1.74 -5.67 16.64
C ALA A 90 0.72 -6.83 16.62
N THR A 91 0.95 -7.87 17.44
CA THR A 91 -0.01 -8.97 17.59
C THR A 91 -1.35 -8.49 18.13
N LYS A 92 -1.34 -7.57 19.11
CA LYS A 92 -2.57 -6.95 19.62
C LYS A 92 -3.28 -6.16 18.51
N PHE A 93 -2.57 -5.27 17.82
CA PHE A 93 -3.15 -4.40 16.80
C PHE A 93 -3.76 -5.21 15.66
N GLU A 94 -3.03 -6.18 15.12
CA GLU A 94 -3.54 -7.04 14.04
C GLU A 94 -4.74 -7.87 14.50
N ALA A 95 -4.69 -8.46 15.70
CA ALA A 95 -5.81 -9.24 16.23
C ALA A 95 -7.07 -8.39 16.40
N GLU A 96 -6.95 -7.17 16.90
CA GLU A 96 -8.08 -6.25 17.06
C GLU A 96 -8.63 -5.75 15.73
N ILE A 97 -7.76 -5.43 14.75
CA ILE A 97 -8.18 -5.08 13.39
C ILE A 97 -9.00 -6.23 12.79
N ILE A 98 -8.51 -7.47 12.89
CA ILE A 98 -9.21 -8.65 12.41
C ILE A 98 -10.55 -8.80 13.13
N ALA A 99 -10.57 -8.70 14.46
CA ALA A 99 -11.79 -8.85 15.25
C ALA A 99 -12.86 -7.81 14.87
N MET A 100 -12.48 -6.53 14.73
CA MET A 100 -13.40 -5.46 14.32
C MET A 100 -13.95 -5.68 12.90
N VAL A 101 -13.11 -6.12 11.96
CA VAL A 101 -13.54 -6.41 10.58
C VAL A 101 -14.45 -7.64 10.52
N LEU A 102 -14.16 -8.67 11.31
CA LEU A 102 -15.02 -9.85 11.41
C LEU A 102 -16.39 -9.49 11.98
N ASP A 103 -16.45 -8.67 13.04
CA ASP A 103 -17.71 -8.17 13.60
C ASP A 103 -18.49 -7.36 12.56
N LEU A 104 -17.84 -6.41 11.88
CA LEU A 104 -18.43 -5.60 10.82
C LEU A 104 -19.02 -6.45 9.66
N LEU A 105 -18.38 -7.58 9.35
CA LEU A 105 -18.79 -8.49 8.27
C LEU A 105 -19.64 -9.68 8.76
N ASN A 106 -20.12 -9.66 10.01
CA ASN A 106 -20.93 -10.73 10.62
C ASN A 106 -20.25 -12.11 10.60
N GLY A 107 -18.96 -12.16 10.93
CA GLY A 107 -18.21 -13.40 11.11
C GLY A 107 -18.79 -14.26 12.24
N ASP A 108 -18.77 -15.58 12.04
CA ASP A 108 -19.21 -16.52 13.08
C ASP A 108 -18.09 -16.83 14.09
N ALA A 109 -18.38 -17.69 15.07
CA ALA A 109 -17.42 -18.06 16.11
C ALA A 109 -16.17 -18.81 15.59
N ASN A 110 -16.20 -19.31 14.35
CA ASN A 110 -15.08 -20.00 13.72
C ASN A 110 -14.34 -19.10 12.70
N ALA A 111 -14.83 -17.89 12.46
CA ALA A 111 -14.22 -16.96 11.53
C ALA A 111 -12.87 -16.47 12.05
N CYS A 112 -11.90 -16.34 11.15
CA CYS A 112 -10.56 -15.84 11.44
C CYS A 112 -10.03 -15.04 10.24
N GLY A 113 -8.89 -14.40 10.41
CA GLY A 113 -8.27 -13.59 9.36
C GLY A 113 -6.80 -13.34 9.60
N VAL A 114 -6.20 -12.60 8.66
CA VAL A 114 -4.82 -12.13 8.71
C VAL A 114 -4.76 -10.75 8.05
N VAL A 115 -3.93 -9.86 8.59
CA VAL A 115 -3.65 -8.55 7.97
C VAL A 115 -2.65 -8.76 6.82
N THR A 116 -2.93 -8.15 5.67
CA THR A 116 -2.07 -8.22 4.47
C THR A 116 -1.70 -6.80 4.02
N SER A 117 -0.70 -6.67 3.14
CA SER A 117 -0.24 -5.37 2.62
C SER A 117 -1.27 -4.62 1.75
N GLY A 118 -2.28 -5.31 1.24
CA GLY A 118 -3.38 -4.69 0.49
C GLY A 118 -4.24 -5.72 -0.23
N GLY A 119 -5.31 -5.25 -0.90
CA GLY A 119 -6.32 -6.13 -1.50
C GLY A 119 -5.78 -7.15 -2.52
N SER A 120 -4.72 -6.78 -3.25
CA SER A 120 -4.04 -7.69 -4.17
C SER A 120 -3.46 -8.92 -3.46
N GLU A 121 -2.74 -8.71 -2.34
CA GLU A 121 -2.20 -9.81 -1.54
C GLU A 121 -3.34 -10.59 -0.88
N SER A 122 -4.37 -9.93 -0.35
CA SER A 122 -5.53 -10.63 0.24
C SER A 122 -6.18 -11.61 -0.73
N LEU A 123 -6.35 -11.21 -2.00
CA LEU A 123 -6.92 -12.06 -3.05
C LEU A 123 -5.99 -13.23 -3.42
N ILE A 124 -4.69 -12.98 -3.54
CA ILE A 124 -3.70 -14.03 -3.81
C ILE A 124 -3.69 -15.05 -2.67
N THR A 125 -3.65 -14.58 -1.42
CA THR A 125 -3.66 -15.43 -0.22
C THR A 125 -4.92 -16.28 -0.17
N ALA A 126 -6.10 -15.72 -0.46
CA ALA A 126 -7.33 -16.48 -0.52
C ALA A 126 -7.28 -17.60 -1.59
N LEU A 127 -6.84 -17.28 -2.82
CA LEU A 127 -6.71 -18.27 -3.90
C LEU A 127 -5.67 -19.34 -3.58
N TYR A 128 -4.54 -18.97 -2.99
CA TYR A 128 -3.52 -19.88 -2.52
C TYR A 128 -4.07 -20.85 -1.47
N THR A 129 -4.78 -20.35 -0.46
CA THR A 129 -5.40 -21.17 0.58
C THR A 129 -6.39 -22.17 0.00
N TYR A 130 -7.28 -21.74 -0.91
CA TYR A 130 -8.21 -22.66 -1.58
C TYR A 130 -7.49 -23.70 -2.45
N ARG A 131 -6.39 -23.33 -3.11
CA ARG A 131 -5.56 -24.25 -3.90
C ARG A 131 -4.95 -25.34 -3.02
N GLU A 132 -4.34 -24.98 -1.89
CA GLU A 132 -3.74 -25.97 -0.98
C GLU A 132 -4.82 -26.86 -0.33
N ALA A 133 -5.96 -26.30 0.08
CA ALA A 133 -7.08 -27.08 0.60
C ALA A 133 -7.69 -28.03 -0.46
N ALA A 134 -7.66 -27.67 -1.75
CA ALA A 134 -8.05 -28.58 -2.83
C ALA A 134 -7.00 -29.69 -3.05
N ARG A 135 -5.72 -29.36 -2.93
CA ARG A 135 -4.62 -30.32 -3.03
C ARG A 135 -4.69 -31.40 -1.96
N GLU A 136 -5.05 -31.05 -0.72
CA GLU A 136 -5.30 -32.00 0.36
C GLU A 136 -6.44 -32.98 0.05
N ARG A 137 -7.39 -32.57 -0.80
CA ARG A 137 -8.49 -33.42 -1.31
C ARG A 137 -8.11 -34.19 -2.60
N GLY A 138 -6.84 -34.18 -2.99
CA GLY A 138 -6.34 -34.88 -4.18
C GLY A 138 -6.52 -34.14 -5.51
N VAL A 139 -6.93 -32.87 -5.49
CA VAL A 139 -7.10 -32.07 -6.73
C VAL A 139 -5.74 -31.57 -7.20
N THR A 140 -5.30 -32.00 -8.39
CA THR A 140 -4.01 -31.61 -8.98
C THR A 140 -4.09 -30.45 -9.96
N LYS A 141 -5.28 -30.19 -10.53
CA LYS A 141 -5.54 -29.08 -11.44
C LYS A 141 -6.85 -28.37 -11.07
N PRO A 142 -6.82 -27.47 -10.07
CA PRO A 142 -8.03 -26.78 -9.62
C PRO A 142 -8.50 -25.76 -10.66
N ASN A 143 -9.81 -25.51 -10.67
CA ASN A 143 -10.45 -24.47 -11.49
C ASN A 143 -11.12 -23.44 -10.59
N VAL A 144 -11.12 -22.17 -10.99
CA VAL A 144 -11.80 -21.07 -10.29
C VAL A 144 -12.79 -20.44 -11.26
N VAL A 145 -14.06 -20.35 -10.86
CA VAL A 145 -15.12 -19.69 -11.65
C VAL A 145 -15.31 -18.28 -11.12
N MET A 146 -15.17 -17.26 -11.98
CA MET A 146 -15.27 -15.85 -11.59
C MET A 146 -15.97 -15.01 -12.66
N PRO A 147 -16.64 -13.90 -12.29
CA PRO A 147 -17.23 -12.96 -13.24
C PRO A 147 -16.20 -12.28 -14.15
N ILE A 148 -16.61 -11.86 -15.35
CA ILE A 148 -15.76 -11.10 -16.29
C ILE A 148 -15.43 -9.66 -15.83
N THR A 149 -15.98 -9.22 -14.70
CA THR A 149 -15.67 -7.95 -14.04
C THR A 149 -14.80 -8.08 -12.79
N ALA A 150 -14.51 -9.31 -12.33
CA ALA A 150 -13.59 -9.54 -11.20
C ALA A 150 -12.20 -8.92 -11.44
N THR A 151 -11.56 -8.46 -10.37
CA THR A 151 -10.26 -7.79 -10.39
C THR A 151 -9.23 -8.57 -11.21
N ARG A 152 -8.42 -7.85 -12.00
CA ARG A 152 -7.47 -8.46 -12.95
C ARG A 152 -6.50 -9.46 -12.30
N ILE A 153 -6.08 -9.21 -11.06
CA ILE A 153 -5.09 -10.04 -10.37
C ILE A 153 -5.57 -11.48 -10.16
N THR A 154 -6.87 -11.73 -10.03
CA THR A 154 -7.38 -13.10 -9.89
C THR A 154 -7.43 -13.83 -11.23
N ARG A 155 -7.48 -13.11 -12.37
CA ARG A 155 -7.55 -13.69 -13.72
C ARG A 155 -6.21 -14.21 -14.23
N SER A 156 -5.11 -13.58 -13.85
CA SER A 156 -3.77 -13.96 -14.33
C SER A 156 -3.26 -15.28 -13.74
N TRP A 157 -3.93 -15.80 -12.70
CA TRP A 157 -3.60 -17.07 -12.04
C TRP A 157 -4.31 -18.29 -12.62
N THR A 158 -5.24 -18.09 -13.56
CA THR A 158 -6.03 -19.16 -14.19
C THR A 158 -5.58 -19.51 -15.61
N SER A 159 -4.64 -18.76 -16.18
CA SER A 159 -4.03 -18.97 -17.51
C SER A 159 -2.67 -19.64 -17.39
#